data_AF-A0A9D8JYG8-F1
#
_entry.id   AF-A0A9D8JYG8-F1
#
_cell.length_a   1.000
_cell.length_b   1.000
_cell.length_c   1.000
_cell.angle_alpha   90.00
_cell.angle_beta   90.00
_cell.angle_gamma   90.00
#
_symmetry.space_group_name_H-M   'P 1'
#
loop_
_entity.id
_entity.type
_entity.pdbx_description
1 polymer ?
#
loop_
_entity_poly.entity_id
_entity_poly.type
_entity_poly.pdbx_seq_one_letter_code
_entity_poly.pdbx_strand_id
1 'polypeptide(L)'
;MNWSLALGLTAVLCLIAFFRLRTEKRRVRLTNWMLVYPGAALILLYAWFFSHWPELIVAVVAAVVIVGGWWMAYGSYLSPPTSDNITVWGQEAKKPAQAAAEAQAEVERLKKEKEELEKELDELKAKRNGKPPPPE
;
A
#
# COMPACT_ATOMS: atom_id res chain seq x y z
N MET A 1 -40.36 10.55 20.76
CA MET A 1 -39.27 9.85 20.05
C MET A 1 -39.66 9.72 18.58
N ASN A 2 -38.91 10.36 17.69
CA ASN A 2 -39.27 10.42 16.28
C ASN A 2 -38.66 9.22 15.53
N TRP A 3 -39.43 8.15 15.36
CA TRP A 3 -38.95 6.88 14.83
C TRP A 3 -38.38 6.99 13.41
N SER A 4 -38.96 7.84 12.56
CA SER A 4 -38.47 8.07 11.21
C SER A 4 -37.05 8.66 11.19
N LEU A 5 -36.75 9.55 12.14
CA LEU A 5 -35.45 10.17 12.29
C LEU A 5 -34.42 9.15 12.81
N ALA A 6 -34.80 8.35 13.81
CA ALA A 6 -33.94 7.29 14.34
C ALA A 6 -33.57 6.25 13.27
N LEU A 7 -34.55 5.83 12.45
CA LEU A 7 -34.32 4.93 11.32
C LEU A 7 -33.42 5.56 10.25
N GLY A 8 -33.65 6.83 9.92
CA GLY A 8 -32.82 7.57 8.97
C GLY A 8 -31.36 7.67 9.42
N LEU A 9 -31.11 8.06 10.67
CA LEU A 9 -29.76 8.11 11.26
C LEU A 9 -29.09 6.73 11.26
N THR A 10 -29.85 5.69 11.63
CA THR A 10 -29.34 4.32 11.66
C THR A 10 -28.92 3.87 10.26
N ALA A 11 -29.74 4.13 9.23
CA ALA A 11 -29.41 3.78 7.85
C ALA A 11 -28.13 4.49 7.35
N VAL A 12 -28.00 5.79 7.64
CA VAL A 12 -26.80 6.57 7.28
C VAL A 12 -25.55 6.04 7.98
N LEU A 13 -25.64 5.76 9.29
CA LEU A 13 -24.52 5.20 10.06
C LEU A 13 -24.11 3.81 9.54
N CYS A 14 -25.09 2.95 9.22
CA CYS A 14 -24.84 1.65 8.62
C CYS A 14 -24.11 1.77 7.27
N LEU A 15 -24.53 2.70 6.41
CA LEU A 15 -23.86 2.94 5.12
C LEU A 15 -22.42 3.40 5.33
N ILE A 16 -22.18 4.39 6.19
CA ILE A 16 -20.83 4.88 6.49
C ILE A 16 -19.93 3.76 7.02
N ALA A 17 -20.46 2.95 7.96
CA ALA A 17 -19.72 1.84 8.54
C ALA A 17 -19.43 0.75 7.50
N PHE A 18 -20.38 0.42 6.63
CA PHE A 18 -20.19 -0.53 5.53
C PHE A 18 -19.11 -0.07 4.55
N PHE A 19 -19.18 1.19 4.10
CA PHE A 19 -18.16 1.78 3.22
C PHE A 19 -16.78 1.78 3.88
N ARG A 20 -16.70 2.10 5.18
CA ARG A 20 -15.46 2.04 5.95
C ARG A 20 -14.86 0.64 5.98
N LEU A 21 -15.68 -0.39 6.24
CA LEU A 21 -15.24 -1.78 6.30
C LEU A 21 -14.76 -2.31 4.94
N ARG A 22 -15.23 -1.70 3.85
CA ARG A 22 -14.83 -2.05 2.47
C ARG A 22 -13.72 -1.17 1.90
N THR A 23 -13.26 -0.13 2.59
CA THR A 23 -12.18 0.73 2.08
C THR A 23 -10.80 0.17 2.43
N GLU A 24 -9.89 0.18 1.46
CA GLU A 24 -8.51 -0.30 1.62
C GLU A 24 -7.76 0.46 2.71
N LYS A 25 -6.89 -0.22 3.46
CA LYS A 25 -6.07 0.37 4.55
C LYS A 25 -5.33 1.64 4.11
N ARG A 26 -4.86 1.72 2.87
CA ARG A 26 -4.17 2.89 2.31
C ARG A 26 -5.07 4.10 2.16
N ARG A 27 -6.36 3.89 1.85
CA ARG A 27 -7.38 4.93 1.70
C ARG A 27 -8.20 5.18 2.95
N VAL A 28 -8.19 4.28 3.94
CA VAL A 28 -8.90 4.44 5.23
C VAL A 28 -8.62 5.80 5.89
N ARG A 29 -7.38 6.29 5.86
CA ARG A 29 -7.04 7.60 6.45
C ARG A 29 -7.78 8.74 5.73
N LEU A 30 -7.86 8.68 4.41
CA LEU A 30 -8.48 9.68 3.55
C LEU A 30 -10.01 9.60 3.64
N THR A 31 -10.57 8.38 3.66
CA THR A 31 -11.99 8.13 3.90
C THR A 31 -12.43 8.57 5.29
N ASN A 32 -11.62 8.33 6.33
CA ASN A 32 -11.91 8.82 7.66
C ASN A 32 -11.96 10.36 7.70
N TRP A 33 -10.99 11.02 7.05
CA TRP A 33 -10.92 12.48 6.98
C TRP A 33 -12.06 13.11 6.19
N MET A 34 -12.42 12.55 5.04
CA MET A 34 -13.43 13.16 4.16
C MET A 34 -14.87 12.74 4.47
N LEU A 35 -15.09 11.57 5.08
CA LEU A 35 -16.42 11.01 5.25
C LEU A 35 -16.79 10.81 6.72
N VAL A 36 -15.95 10.10 7.48
CA VAL A 36 -16.31 9.66 8.83
C VAL A 36 -16.31 10.82 9.82
N TYR A 37 -15.23 11.60 9.90
CA TYR A 37 -15.15 12.74 10.81
C TYR A 37 -16.17 13.84 10.50
N PRO A 38 -16.32 14.33 9.26
CA PRO A 38 -17.31 15.35 8.96
C PRO A 38 -18.74 14.82 9.14
N GLY A 39 -19.01 13.56 8.78
CA GLY A 39 -20.32 12.94 9.02
C GLY A 39 -20.65 12.84 10.52
N ALA A 40 -19.71 12.37 11.34
CA ALA A 40 -19.89 12.31 12.79
C ALA A 40 -20.05 13.71 13.41
N ALA A 41 -19.27 14.69 12.95
CA ALA A 41 -19.37 16.08 13.41
C ALA A 41 -20.76 16.65 13.09
N LEU A 42 -21.28 16.47 11.87
CA LEU A 42 -22.61 16.92 11.49
C LEU A 42 -23.72 16.27 12.33
N ILE A 43 -23.62 14.96 12.57
CA ILE A 43 -24.59 14.22 13.38
C ILE A 43 -24.57 14.72 14.83
N LEU A 44 -23.38 14.94 15.40
CA LEU A 44 -23.23 15.49 16.75
C LEU A 44 -23.78 16.92 16.85
N LEU A 45 -23.47 17.77 15.86
CA LEU A 45 -23.92 19.16 15.82
C LEU A 45 -25.45 19.23 15.67
N TYR A 46 -26.03 18.35 14.86
CA TYR A 46 -27.47 18.18 14.74
C TYR A 46 -28.13 17.75 16.07
N ALA A 47 -27.60 16.71 16.71
CA ALA A 47 -28.14 16.23 17.98
C ALA A 47 -27.99 17.26 19.11
N TRP A 48 -26.89 18.01 19.11
CA TRP A 48 -26.67 19.12 20.03
C TRP A 48 -27.71 20.23 19.81
N PHE A 49 -27.91 20.66 18.57
CA PHE A 49 -28.80 21.79 18.25
C PHE A 49 -30.28 21.48 18.51
N PHE A 50 -30.73 20.26 18.19
CA PHE A 50 -32.13 19.86 18.35
C PHE A 50 -32.41 19.04 19.61
N SER A 51 -31.40 18.80 20.45
CA SER A 51 -31.50 17.99 21.69
C SER A 51 -32.05 16.56 21.49
N HIS A 52 -31.87 15.97 20.31
CA HIS A 52 -32.29 14.59 19.96
C HIS A 52 -31.27 13.52 20.38
N TRP A 53 -30.69 13.67 21.56
CA TRP A 53 -29.74 12.71 22.14
C TRP A 53 -30.27 11.27 22.27
N PRO A 54 -31.51 11.03 22.75
CA PRO A 54 -32.00 9.66 22.89
C PRO A 54 -32.15 8.97 21.53
N GLU A 55 -32.65 9.67 20.50
CA GLU A 55 -32.72 9.12 19.14
C GLU A 55 -31.34 8.76 18.58
N LEU A 56 -30.33 9.59 18.85
CA LEU A 56 -28.95 9.33 18.41
C LEU A 56 -28.36 8.11 19.10
N ILE A 57 -28.53 7.98 20.42
CA ILE A 57 -28.02 6.82 21.17
C ILE A 57 -28.65 5.53 20.64
N VAL A 58 -29.97 5.52 20.45
CA VAL A 58 -30.69 4.36 19.89
C VAL A 58 -30.18 4.03 18.49
N ALA A 59 -29.98 5.03 17.63
CA ALA A 59 -29.48 4.83 16.28
C ALA A 59 -28.05 4.27 16.25
N VAL A 60 -27.16 4.75 17.12
CA VAL A 60 -25.78 4.25 17.22
C VAL A 60 -25.76 2.81 17.70
N VAL A 61 -26.51 2.48 18.76
CA VAL A 61 -26.60 1.10 19.28
C VAL A 61 -27.15 0.16 18.21
N ALA A 62 -28.23 0.55 17.53
CA ALA A 62 -28.82 -0.24 16.46
C ALA A 62 -27.84 -0.46 15.29
N ALA A 63 -27.13 0.59 14.86
CA ALA A 63 -26.14 0.49 13.79
C ALA A 63 -24.99 -0.45 14.16
N VAL A 64 -24.49 -0.40 15.40
CA VAL A 64 -23.43 -1.31 15.87
C VAL A 64 -23.90 -2.76 15.88
N VAL A 65 -25.12 -3.04 16.35
CA VAL A 65 -25.68 -4.40 16.36
C VAL A 65 -25.85 -4.95 14.93
N ILE A 66 -26.40 -4.14 14.02
CA ILE A 66 -26.64 -4.54 12.63
C ILE A 66 -25.31 -4.78 11.91
N VAL A 67 -24.40 -3.81 11.95
CA VAL A 67 -23.12 -3.90 11.24
C VAL A 67 -22.22 -4.95 11.88
N GLY A 68 -22.16 -5.02 13.21
CA GLY A 68 -21.40 -6.02 13.94
C GLY A 68 -21.91 -7.43 13.69
N GLY A 69 -23.23 -7.63 13.72
CA GLY A 69 -23.86 -8.91 13.39
C GLY A 69 -23.59 -9.34 11.95
N TRP A 70 -23.75 -8.42 10.98
CA TRP A 70 -23.42 -8.68 9.58
C TRP A 70 -21.94 -9.00 9.38
N TRP A 71 -21.04 -8.26 10.04
CA TRP A 71 -19.60 -8.49 9.96
C TRP A 71 -19.20 -9.86 10.52
N MET A 72 -19.79 -10.25 11.65
CA MET A 72 -19.51 -11.55 12.26
C MET A 72 -20.02 -12.71 11.40
N ALA A 73 -21.20 -12.56 10.79
CA ALA A 73 -21.84 -13.58 9.95
C ALA A 73 -21.20 -13.73 8.55
N TYR A 74 -20.88 -12.61 7.87
CA TYR A 74 -20.39 -12.61 6.48
C TYR A 74 -19.03 -11.95 6.31
N GLY A 75 -18.76 -10.87 7.05
CA GLY A 75 -17.54 -10.07 6.91
C GLY A 75 -16.26 -10.82 7.30
N SER A 76 -16.34 -11.69 8.30
CA SER A 76 -15.22 -12.53 8.77
C SER A 76 -14.69 -13.51 7.71
N TYR A 77 -15.54 -13.89 6.75
CA TYR A 77 -15.19 -14.80 5.65
C TYR A 77 -14.58 -14.10 4.44
N LEU A 78 -14.70 -12.78 4.34
CA LEU A 78 -14.15 -12.01 3.23
C LEU A 78 -12.69 -11.66 3.52
N SER A 79 -11.77 -12.19 2.70
CA SER A 79 -10.35 -11.84 2.76
C SER A 79 -10.17 -10.32 2.72
N PRO A 80 -9.28 -9.74 3.56
CA PRO A 80 -9.09 -8.30 3.60
C PRO A 80 -8.66 -7.78 2.22
N PRO A 81 -9.21 -6.62 1.78
CA PRO A 81 -8.85 -6.04 0.50
C PRO A 81 -7.36 -5.69 0.51
N THR A 82 -6.57 -6.48 -0.20
CA THR A 82 -5.12 -6.36 -0.27
C THR A 82 -4.80 -5.77 -1.64
N SER A 83 -4.26 -4.55 -1.66
CA SER A 83 -3.83 -3.85 -2.88
C SER A 83 -2.56 -4.44 -3.50
N ASP A 84 -2.01 -5.52 -2.94
CA ASP A 84 -0.75 -6.14 -3.38
C ASP A 84 -0.89 -6.94 -4.68
N ASN A 85 -2.08 -6.99 -5.29
CA ASN A 85 -2.27 -7.66 -6.58
C ASN A 85 -2.02 -6.74 -7.80
N ILE A 86 -1.44 -5.55 -7.60
CA ILE A 86 -0.73 -4.87 -8.69
C ILE A 86 0.66 -5.53 -8.79
N THR A 87 0.68 -6.76 -9.28
CA THR A 87 1.87 -7.38 -9.85
C THR A 87 2.26 -6.55 -11.06
N VAL A 88 3.14 -5.58 -10.85
CA VAL A 88 3.91 -4.99 -11.94
C VAL A 88 4.74 -6.13 -12.52
N TRP A 89 4.50 -6.46 -13.80
CA TRP A 89 5.07 -7.59 -14.57
C TRP A 89 6.61 -7.62 -14.69
N GLY A 90 7.35 -7.00 -13.78
CA GLY A 90 8.81 -7.01 -13.70
C GLY A 90 9.38 -6.94 -12.27
N GLN A 91 8.55 -7.05 -11.23
CA GLN A 91 9.01 -7.06 -9.83
C GLN A 91 8.86 -8.42 -9.14
N GLU A 92 8.78 -9.51 -9.91
CA GLU A 92 8.94 -10.84 -9.31
C GLU A 92 10.38 -10.99 -8.78
N ALA A 93 10.48 -10.81 -7.45
CA ALA A 93 11.29 -11.63 -6.57
C ALA A 93 12.82 -11.58 -6.71
N LYS A 94 13.43 -10.40 -6.58
CA LYS A 94 14.74 -10.33 -5.90
C LYS A 94 14.63 -9.45 -4.67
N LYS A 95 14.83 -10.06 -3.50
CA LYS A 95 15.00 -9.31 -2.24
C LYS A 95 16.12 -8.27 -2.48
N PRO A 96 16.01 -7.03 -2.00
CA PRO A 96 17.01 -5.99 -2.26
C PRO A 96 18.43 -6.42 -1.85
N ALA A 97 18.54 -7.29 -0.84
CA ALA A 97 19.80 -7.90 -0.43
C ALA A 97 20.42 -8.84 -1.49
N GLN A 98 19.62 -9.58 -2.26
CA GLN A 98 20.09 -10.49 -3.31
C GLN A 98 20.50 -9.71 -4.57
N ALA A 99 19.71 -8.69 -4.96
CA ALA A 99 20.06 -7.83 -6.10
C ALA A 99 21.36 -7.04 -5.85
N ALA A 100 21.57 -6.56 -4.61
CA ALA A 100 22.81 -5.88 -4.24
C ALA A 100 24.02 -6.83 -4.21
N ALA A 101 23.85 -8.07 -3.72
CA ALA A 101 24.93 -9.05 -3.69
C ALA A 101 25.35 -9.51 -5.09
N GLU A 102 24.40 -9.72 -6.00
CA GLU A 102 24.70 -10.06 -7.40
C GLU A 102 25.37 -8.92 -8.15
N ALA A 103 24.91 -7.67 -7.95
CA ALA A 103 25.56 -6.50 -8.54
C ALA A 103 26.99 -6.32 -8.05
N GLN A 104 27.27 -6.61 -6.77
CA GLN A 104 28.64 -6.57 -6.24
C GLN A 104 29.52 -7.68 -6.84
N ALA A 105 29.00 -8.90 -6.99
CA ALA A 105 29.73 -9.99 -7.62
C ALA A 105 30.04 -9.70 -9.11
N GLU A 106 29.12 -9.05 -9.82
CA GLU A 106 29.33 -8.67 -11.22
C GLU A 106 30.37 -7.55 -11.36
N VAL A 107 30.38 -6.58 -10.44
CA VAL A 107 31.43 -5.55 -10.39
C VAL A 107 32.81 -6.15 -10.10
N GLU A 108 32.90 -7.14 -9.20
CA GLU A 108 34.17 -7.83 -8.92
C GLU A 108 34.67 -8.64 -10.12
N ARG A 109 33.75 -9.30 -10.84
CA ARG A 109 34.10 -10.02 -12.07
C ARG A 109 34.64 -9.08 -13.14
N LEU A 110 33.96 -7.96 -13.38
CA LEU A 110 34.37 -6.97 -14.38
C LEU A 110 35.72 -6.33 -14.03
N LYS A 111 36.05 -6.15 -12.74
CA LYS A 111 37.38 -5.67 -12.32
C LYS A 111 38.49 -6.67 -12.66
N LYS A 112 38.26 -7.97 -12.47
CA LYS A 112 39.25 -9.00 -12.83
C LYS A 112 39.47 -9.08 -14.33
N GLU A 113 38.39 -9.06 -15.11
CA GLU A 113 38.49 -9.05 -16.58
C GLU A 113 39.23 -7.80 -17.08
N LYS A 114 39.04 -6.64 -16.44
CA LYS A 114 39.79 -5.41 -16.73
C LYS A 114 41.29 -5.56 -16.46
N GLU A 115 41.68 -6.10 -15.29
CA GLU A 115 43.07 -6.29 -14.92
C GLU A 115 43.80 -7.29 -15.83
N GLU A 116 43.11 -8.35 -16.27
CA GLU A 116 43.66 -9.32 -17.23
C GLU A 116 43.88 -8.67 -18.60
N LEU A 117 42.89 -7.94 -19.10
CA LEU A 117 43.00 -7.25 -20.39
C LEU A 117 44.07 -6.15 -20.37
N GLU A 118 44.26 -5.44 -19.25
CA GLU A 118 45.34 -4.45 -19.12
C GLU A 118 46.73 -5.11 -19.17
N LYS A 119 46.90 -6.27 -18.53
CA LYS A 119 48.16 -7.04 -18.62
C LYS A 119 48.42 -7.54 -20.03
N GLU A 120 47.41 -8.08 -20.71
CA GLU A 120 47.55 -8.48 -22.12
C GLU A 120 47.93 -7.29 -23.01
N LEU A 121 47.32 -6.12 -22.78
CA LEU A 121 47.61 -4.92 -23.54
C LEU A 121 49.05 -4.45 -23.33
N ASP A 122 49.56 -4.52 -22.10
CA ASP A 122 50.94 -4.16 -21.78
C ASP A 122 51.95 -5.18 -22.31
N GLU A 123 51.63 -6.47 -22.30
CA GLU A 123 52.44 -7.52 -22.96
C GLU A 123 52.49 -7.31 -24.47
N LEU A 124 51.36 -6.98 -25.11
CA LEU A 124 51.29 -6.69 -26.54
C LEU A 124 52.04 -5.41 -26.90
N LYS A 125 51.99 -4.38 -26.06
CA LYS A 125 52.79 -3.16 -26.22
C LYS A 125 54.28 -3.43 -26.06
N ALA A 126 54.68 -4.22 -25.07
CA ALA A 126 56.07 -4.64 -24.87
C ALA A 126 56.58 -5.45 -26.08
N LYS A 127 55.76 -6.36 -26.60
CA LYS A 127 56.06 -7.16 -27.80
C LYS A 127 56.11 -6.32 -29.08
N ARG A 128 55.27 -5.27 -29.18
CA ARG A 128 55.28 -4.30 -30.28
C ARG A 128 56.51 -3.39 -30.24
N ASN A 129 56.95 -2.97 -29.06
CA ASN A 129 58.15 -2.14 -28.89
C ASN A 129 59.47 -2.90 -29.08
N GLY A 130 59.44 -4.24 -29.21
CA GLY A 130 60.62 -5.08 -29.45
C GLY A 130 60.88 -5.48 -30.92
N LYS A 131 60.20 -4.90 -31.91
CA LYS A 131 60.36 -5.26 -33.33
C LYS A 131 60.92 -4.08 -34.15
N PRO A 132 62.12 -4.19 -34.78
CA PRO A 132 62.64 -3.13 -35.64
C PRO A 132 61.79 -2.99 -36.92
N PRO A 133 61.78 -1.80 -37.57
CA PRO A 133 60.95 -1.55 -38.73
C PRO A 133 61.33 -2.46 -39.91
N PRO A 134 60.37 -2.78 -40.79
CA PRO A 134 60.65 -3.58 -41.97
C PRO A 134 61.69 -2.86 -42.85
N PRO A 135 62.71 -3.57 -43.36
CA PRO A 135 63.66 -2.99 -44.30
C PRO A 135 62.93 -2.57 -45.58
N GLU A 136 63.33 -1.40 -46.10
CA GLU A 136 62.90 -0.81 -47.37
C GLU A 136 63.05 -1.77 -48.55
#